data_AF-A0A511IYA8-F1
#
_entry.id   AF-A0A511IYA8-F1
#
_cell.length_a   1.000
_cell.length_b   1.000
_cell.length_c   1.000
_cell.angle_alpha   90.00
_cell.angle_beta   90.00
_cell.angle_gamma   90.00
#
_symmetry.space_group_name_H-M   'P 1'
#
loop_
_entity.id
_entity.type
_entity.pdbx_description
1 polymer ?
#
loop_
_entity_poly.entity_id
_entity_poly.type
_entity_poly.pdbx_seq_one_letter_code
_entity_poly.pdbx_strand_id
1 'polypeptide(L)'
;MKKKMFFAICLACSFLVLSACGNTKKKEEGSKAEVELNLDSQFPIIKKGHELTLHIMAPNAGLAEWKDMPTLKDYQEKTGIQLKYTTPPLADFGTRLNLAFASGELPDVVYGADSRTLTSSMEIDYGSQGILLPLEKYITPELMPNFYALTQEDPTLLKSITTPDGHIYSLPMVSRNATSIWWQGPMWYNGTWLEKLNITELPTTVDELYDLLLRFKNEDPNGNGKADEIPLSDVDMNSTRVWLMSAFGLRTRGIQVDDDKVFYTPTTENYKAYLEYMNKLYTEELLDKEVYGQSDEQKKAKGQNNQLGLFADYFSFFTTGRTEVEAMKDLMFQPLTSEWSKEAVIPGSPRISRGTFALTNVNPVF
;
A
#
# COMPACT_ATOMS: atom_id res chain seq x y z
N MET A 1 -57.21 -37.04 -40.58
CA MET A 1 -56.56 -35.80 -40.08
C MET A 1 -57.57 -35.07 -39.20
N LYS A 2 -57.51 -35.32 -37.89
CA LYS A 2 -58.60 -35.08 -36.92
C LYS A 2 -58.14 -34.10 -35.81
N LYS A 3 -58.87 -32.97 -35.74
CA LYS A 3 -59.38 -32.21 -34.57
C LYS A 3 -58.52 -32.18 -33.28
N LYS A 4 -58.06 -31.02 -32.83
CA LYS A 4 -58.80 -30.11 -31.91
C LYS A 4 -59.48 -30.86 -30.75
N MET A 5 -58.77 -31.06 -29.64
CA MET A 5 -59.33 -31.27 -28.30
C MET A 5 -58.19 -31.24 -27.27
N PHE A 6 -58.22 -30.31 -26.32
CA PHE A 6 -57.80 -30.45 -24.91
C PHE A 6 -57.65 -29.05 -24.29
N PHE A 7 -58.80 -28.39 -24.10
CA PHE A 7 -58.98 -27.22 -23.25
C PHE A 7 -60.19 -27.54 -22.37
N ALA A 8 -60.00 -28.36 -21.32
CA ALA A 8 -61.00 -28.66 -20.28
C ALA A 8 -60.43 -29.62 -19.21
N ILE A 9 -59.43 -29.20 -18.43
CA ILE A 9 -59.16 -29.79 -17.11
C ILE A 9 -58.74 -28.64 -16.18
N CYS A 10 -59.71 -27.82 -15.76
CA CYS A 10 -59.48 -26.73 -14.83
C CYS A 10 -60.53 -26.63 -13.71
N LEU A 11 -61.39 -27.63 -13.51
CA LEU A 11 -62.50 -27.47 -12.56
C LEU A 11 -63.04 -28.80 -12.02
N ALA A 12 -62.26 -29.52 -11.21
CA ALA A 12 -62.77 -30.55 -10.29
C ALA A 12 -61.61 -31.13 -9.47
N CYS A 13 -61.27 -30.48 -8.36
CA CYS A 13 -60.65 -31.10 -7.17
C CYS A 13 -60.55 -30.04 -6.06
N SER A 14 -61.68 -29.40 -5.77
CA SER A 14 -61.85 -28.49 -4.63
C SER A 14 -62.89 -29.14 -3.72
N PHE A 15 -62.54 -29.23 -2.44
CA PHE A 15 -63.33 -29.76 -1.31
C PHE A 15 -63.40 -31.28 -1.17
N LEU A 16 -62.60 -31.81 -0.23
CA LEU A 16 -63.08 -32.50 0.97
C LEU A 16 -61.91 -32.75 1.95
N VAL A 17 -61.98 -32.03 3.10
CA VAL A 17 -61.68 -32.45 4.49
C VAL A 17 -60.21 -32.73 4.84
N LEU A 18 -59.51 -31.83 5.55
CA LEU A 18 -59.44 -31.65 7.02
C LEU A 18 -58.72 -32.78 7.81
N SER A 19 -57.71 -32.32 8.56
CA SER A 19 -56.99 -32.91 9.70
C SER A 19 -56.02 -34.07 9.48
N ALA A 20 -54.73 -33.73 9.39
CA ALA A 20 -53.68 -34.40 10.14
C ALA A 20 -52.56 -33.39 10.46
N CYS A 21 -52.59 -32.82 11.66
CA CYS A 21 -51.45 -32.14 12.25
C CYS A 21 -50.32 -33.16 12.46
N GLY A 22 -49.08 -32.81 12.09
CA GLY A 22 -47.92 -33.61 12.43
C GLY A 22 -46.62 -33.15 11.77
N ASN A 23 -45.93 -32.23 12.44
CA ASN A 23 -44.49 -31.96 12.35
C ASN A 23 -43.94 -31.02 11.24
N THR A 24 -43.99 -29.73 11.60
CA THR A 24 -43.03 -28.65 11.33
C THR A 24 -41.63 -29.02 10.83
N LYS A 25 -41.19 -28.33 9.76
CA LYS A 25 -39.89 -27.61 9.71
C LYS A 25 -40.04 -26.37 8.83
N LYS A 26 -40.45 -25.25 9.45
CA LYS A 26 -40.12 -23.91 8.95
C LYS A 26 -38.59 -23.79 9.02
N LYS A 27 -37.98 -23.30 7.94
CA LYS A 27 -36.61 -22.77 7.99
C LYS A 27 -36.61 -21.64 9.02
N GLU A 28 -35.95 -21.89 10.14
CA GLU A 28 -35.52 -20.86 11.07
C GLU A 28 -34.53 -19.96 10.32
N GLU A 29 -34.85 -18.67 10.23
CA GLU A 29 -33.81 -17.63 10.27
C GLU A 29 -33.02 -17.89 11.55
N GLY A 30 -31.77 -18.31 11.38
CA GLY A 30 -30.86 -18.51 12.49
C GLY A 30 -30.69 -17.19 13.22
N SER A 31 -31.13 -17.14 14.47
CA SER A 31 -30.75 -16.11 15.44
C SER A 31 -29.22 -16.00 15.41
N LYS A 32 -28.68 -14.91 14.85
CA LYS A 32 -27.28 -14.53 15.05
C LYS A 32 -27.07 -14.47 16.57
N ALA A 33 -26.14 -15.26 17.10
CA ALA A 33 -25.81 -15.18 18.52
C ALA A 33 -25.18 -13.81 18.76
N GLU A 34 -25.80 -13.00 19.61
CA GLU A 34 -25.29 -11.70 20.00
C GLU A 34 -23.99 -11.91 20.79
N VAL A 35 -22.85 -11.52 20.20
CA VAL A 35 -21.55 -11.58 20.86
C VAL A 35 -21.51 -10.46 21.88
N GLU A 36 -21.49 -10.79 23.17
CA GLU A 36 -21.39 -9.78 24.21
C GLU A 36 -19.96 -9.24 24.32
N LEU A 37 -19.83 -7.91 24.22
CA LEU A 37 -18.58 -7.19 24.40
C LEU A 37 -18.34 -6.85 25.87
N ASN A 38 -17.08 -6.88 26.29
CA ASN A 38 -16.62 -6.35 27.56
C ASN A 38 -16.08 -4.93 27.34
N LEU A 39 -16.86 -3.93 27.76
CA LEU A 39 -16.51 -2.52 27.66
C LEU A 39 -15.90 -1.96 28.96
N ASP A 40 -15.85 -2.78 30.02
CA ASP A 40 -15.37 -2.36 31.35
C ASP A 40 -13.84 -2.45 31.49
N SER A 41 -13.16 -3.15 30.57
CA SER A 41 -11.70 -3.25 30.50
C SER A 41 -11.20 -3.22 29.06
N GLN A 42 -9.90 -2.92 28.87
CA GLN A 42 -9.29 -2.92 27.53
C GLN A 42 -9.23 -4.33 26.91
N PHE A 43 -9.01 -5.36 27.74
CA PHE A 43 -8.94 -6.76 27.33
C PHE A 43 -9.50 -7.68 28.43
N PRO A 44 -10.05 -8.86 28.07
CA PRO A 44 -10.44 -9.25 26.71
C PRO A 44 -11.68 -8.49 26.23
N ILE A 45 -11.80 -8.28 24.91
CA ILE A 45 -12.92 -7.54 24.29
C ILE A 45 -14.17 -8.43 24.25
N ILE A 46 -14.00 -9.73 24.03
CA ILE A 46 -15.11 -10.68 24.00
C ILE A 46 -15.36 -11.23 25.40
N LYS A 47 -16.62 -11.18 25.89
CA LYS A 47 -16.96 -11.77 27.19
C LYS A 47 -16.74 -13.28 27.20
N LYS A 48 -16.33 -13.79 28.36
CA LYS A 48 -16.10 -15.22 28.58
C LYS A 48 -17.35 -16.04 28.22
N GLY A 49 -17.19 -17.02 27.34
CA GLY A 49 -18.28 -17.88 26.86
C GLY A 49 -18.86 -17.46 25.49
N HIS A 50 -18.43 -16.32 24.94
CA HIS A 50 -18.72 -15.92 23.58
C HIS A 50 -17.47 -16.12 22.70
N GLU A 51 -17.69 -16.36 21.41
CA GLU A 51 -16.62 -16.49 20.42
C GLU A 51 -16.94 -15.58 19.23
N LEU A 52 -15.93 -14.85 18.76
CA LEU A 52 -16.00 -14.07 17.53
C LEU A 52 -14.86 -14.49 16.62
N THR A 53 -15.17 -14.84 15.38
CA THR A 53 -14.17 -15.06 14.33
C THR A 53 -14.36 -14.01 13.25
N LEU A 54 -13.29 -13.30 12.89
CA LEU A 54 -13.28 -12.35 11.77
C LEU A 54 -12.41 -12.89 10.64
N HIS A 55 -12.88 -12.74 9.41
CA HIS A 55 -12.14 -12.99 8.19
C HIS A 55 -11.51 -11.69 7.69
N ILE A 56 -10.18 -11.68 7.60
CA ILE A 56 -9.37 -10.57 7.11
C ILE A 56 -8.81 -10.92 5.73
N MET A 57 -9.00 -10.03 4.76
CA MET A 57 -8.23 -10.05 3.51
C MET A 57 -7.13 -8.99 3.57
N ALA A 58 -5.89 -9.39 3.33
CA ALA A 58 -4.73 -8.49 3.39
C ALA A 58 -3.61 -8.95 2.44
N PRO A 59 -2.71 -8.07 1.95
CA PRO A 59 -1.64 -8.50 1.06
C PRO A 59 -0.56 -9.33 1.80
N ASN A 60 0.03 -10.30 1.09
CA ASN A 60 1.20 -11.05 1.56
C ASN A 60 2.49 -10.50 0.94
N ALA A 61 3.43 -10.08 1.79
CA ALA A 61 4.76 -9.61 1.41
C ALA A 61 5.80 -10.75 1.28
N GLY A 62 5.44 -11.99 1.60
CA GLY A 62 6.27 -13.18 1.38
C GLY A 62 7.28 -13.52 2.49
N LEU A 63 7.32 -12.76 3.59
CA LEU A 63 8.25 -13.01 4.71
C LEU A 63 7.75 -14.07 5.70
N ALA A 64 6.45 -14.07 5.99
CA ALA A 64 5.82 -15.02 6.90
C ALA A 64 4.32 -15.11 6.60
N GLU A 65 3.75 -16.27 6.88
CA GLU A 65 2.29 -16.43 6.89
C GLU A 65 1.67 -15.66 8.05
N TRP A 66 0.61 -14.89 7.80
CA TRP A 66 -0.01 -14.00 8.80
C TRP A 66 -0.47 -14.76 10.04
N LYS A 67 -1.04 -15.96 9.86
CA LYS A 67 -1.47 -16.83 10.96
C LYS A 67 -0.35 -17.22 11.92
N ASP A 68 0.91 -17.11 11.49
CA ASP A 68 2.08 -17.50 12.26
C ASP A 68 2.81 -16.32 12.93
N MET A 69 2.44 -15.08 12.61
CA MET A 69 3.06 -13.87 13.14
C MET A 69 2.80 -13.71 14.65
N PRO A 70 3.84 -13.56 15.49
CA PRO A 70 3.70 -13.45 16.95
C PRO A 70 2.76 -12.33 17.40
N THR A 71 2.85 -11.15 16.76
CA THR A 71 1.98 -10.02 17.08
C THR A 71 0.50 -10.36 16.84
N LEU A 72 0.17 -11.02 15.73
CA LEU A 72 -1.22 -11.38 15.43
C LEU A 72 -1.75 -12.48 16.35
N LYS A 73 -0.90 -13.38 16.85
CA LYS A 73 -1.27 -14.37 17.87
C LYS A 73 -1.54 -13.70 19.23
N ASP A 74 -0.64 -12.82 19.67
CA ASP A 74 -0.77 -12.07 20.92
C ASP A 74 -2.05 -11.22 20.95
N TYR A 75 -2.39 -10.54 19.84
CA TYR A 75 -3.64 -9.77 19.76
C TYR A 75 -4.90 -10.65 19.76
N GLN A 76 -4.89 -11.84 19.15
CA GLN A 76 -6.01 -12.78 19.24
C GLN A 76 -6.24 -13.23 20.68
N GLU A 77 -5.17 -13.60 21.40
CA GLU A 77 -5.24 -14.00 22.81
C GLU A 77 -5.74 -12.86 23.72
N LYS A 78 -5.23 -11.64 23.51
CA LYS A 78 -5.63 -10.46 24.29
C LYS A 78 -7.08 -10.07 24.03
N THR A 79 -7.50 -10.04 22.77
CA THR A 79 -8.85 -9.57 22.40
C THR A 79 -9.92 -10.63 22.63
N GLY A 80 -9.57 -11.91 22.54
CA GLY A 80 -10.52 -13.02 22.45
C GLY A 80 -11.17 -13.15 21.07
N ILE A 81 -10.71 -12.39 20.07
CA ILE A 81 -11.20 -12.45 18.69
C ILE A 81 -10.29 -13.40 17.91
N GLN A 82 -10.88 -14.39 17.24
CA GLN A 82 -10.16 -15.28 16.35
C GLN A 82 -10.09 -14.71 14.94
N LEU A 83 -8.97 -14.88 14.26
CA LEU A 83 -8.74 -14.30 12.94
C LEU A 83 -8.46 -15.39 11.90
N LYS A 84 -9.22 -15.34 10.80
CA LYS A 84 -8.96 -16.09 9.57
C LYS A 84 -8.42 -15.14 8.52
N TYR A 85 -7.48 -15.60 7.71
CA TYR A 85 -6.78 -14.74 6.75
C TYR A 85 -6.93 -15.25 5.32
N THR A 86 -7.15 -14.33 4.39
CA THR A 86 -6.92 -14.53 2.95
C THR A 86 -5.85 -13.57 2.49
N THR A 87 -4.68 -14.11 2.17
CA THR A 87 -3.45 -13.34 1.97
C THR A 87 -2.87 -13.54 0.58
N PRO A 88 -3.50 -13.00 -0.50
CA PRO A 88 -2.94 -13.10 -1.83
C PRO A 88 -1.59 -12.36 -1.92
N PRO A 89 -0.70 -12.76 -2.84
CA PRO A 89 0.55 -12.02 -3.07
C PRO A 89 0.29 -10.54 -3.31
N LEU A 90 1.19 -9.67 -2.83
CA LEU A 90 1.04 -8.22 -2.94
C LEU A 90 0.71 -7.74 -4.37
N ALA A 91 1.38 -8.32 -5.38
CA ALA A 91 1.15 -7.99 -6.79
C ALA A 91 -0.28 -8.33 -7.29
N ASP A 92 -0.92 -9.35 -6.70
CA ASP A 92 -2.25 -9.82 -7.09
C ASP A 92 -3.36 -9.25 -6.20
N PHE A 93 -3.00 -8.62 -5.08
CA PHE A 93 -3.96 -8.24 -4.04
C PHE A 93 -5.08 -7.34 -4.59
N GLY A 94 -4.76 -6.33 -5.41
CA GLY A 94 -5.78 -5.45 -5.98
C GLY A 94 -6.76 -6.16 -6.92
N THR A 95 -6.27 -7.08 -7.76
CA THR A 95 -7.13 -7.90 -8.62
C THR A 95 -8.04 -8.80 -7.79
N ARG A 96 -7.51 -9.41 -6.73
CA ARG A 96 -8.28 -10.28 -5.82
C ARG A 96 -9.32 -9.53 -5.02
N LEU A 97 -8.98 -8.33 -4.54
CA LEU A 97 -9.92 -7.46 -3.83
C LEU A 97 -11.07 -7.03 -4.75
N ASN A 98 -10.77 -6.62 -5.99
CA ASN A 98 -11.78 -6.25 -6.97
C ASN A 98 -12.72 -7.43 -7.31
N LEU A 99 -12.18 -8.65 -7.41
CA LEU A 99 -12.99 -9.85 -7.61
C LEU A 99 -13.92 -10.11 -6.42
N ALA A 100 -13.44 -9.95 -5.18
CA ALA A 100 -14.27 -10.11 -3.99
C ALA A 100 -15.44 -9.10 -3.94
N PHE A 101 -15.18 -7.83 -4.29
CA PHE A 101 -16.25 -6.83 -4.43
C PHE A 101 -17.25 -7.18 -5.54
N ALA A 102 -16.78 -7.67 -6.68
CA ALA A 102 -17.65 -8.03 -7.79
C ALA A 102 -18.48 -9.31 -7.54
N SER A 103 -17.95 -10.28 -6.80
CA SER A 103 -18.63 -11.55 -6.49
C SER A 103 -19.55 -11.46 -5.28
N GLY A 104 -19.33 -10.50 -4.38
CA GLY A 104 -19.98 -10.42 -3.08
C GLY A 104 -19.40 -11.37 -2.02
N GLU A 105 -18.33 -12.11 -2.35
CA GLU A 105 -17.60 -12.95 -1.40
C GLU A 105 -16.59 -12.12 -0.60
N LEU A 106 -17.13 -11.23 0.23
CA LEU A 106 -16.35 -10.24 0.95
C LEU A 106 -15.78 -10.78 2.27
N PRO A 107 -14.57 -10.36 2.68
CA PRO A 107 -14.07 -10.57 4.04
C PRO A 107 -14.82 -9.66 5.03
N ASP A 108 -14.77 -9.93 6.33
CA ASP A 108 -15.25 -8.99 7.35
C ASP A 108 -14.42 -7.69 7.36
N VAL A 109 -13.10 -7.84 7.17
CA VAL A 109 -12.12 -6.76 7.19
C VAL A 109 -11.27 -6.78 5.91
N VAL A 110 -11.18 -5.63 5.25
CA VAL A 110 -10.13 -5.36 4.26
C VAL A 110 -9.02 -4.61 4.96
N TYR A 111 -7.80 -5.16 4.95
CA TYR A 111 -6.66 -4.57 5.64
C TYR A 111 -5.44 -4.42 4.73
N GLY A 112 -4.77 -3.28 4.80
CA GLY A 112 -3.55 -3.00 4.05
C GLY A 112 -3.76 -2.79 2.55
N ALA A 113 -4.95 -2.37 2.11
CA ALA A 113 -5.21 -2.15 0.69
C ALA A 113 -4.47 -0.93 0.13
N ASP A 114 -4.20 0.08 0.95
CA ASP A 114 -3.66 1.37 0.51
C ASP A 114 -4.64 2.17 -0.36
N SER A 115 -4.31 3.43 -0.62
CA SER A 115 -5.17 4.39 -1.33
C SER A 115 -5.27 4.16 -2.85
N ARG A 116 -4.42 3.30 -3.43
CA ARG A 116 -4.45 2.93 -4.85
C ARG A 116 -5.31 1.69 -5.07
N THR A 117 -5.36 0.78 -4.11
CA THR A 117 -6.16 -0.45 -4.22
C THR A 117 -7.58 -0.24 -3.71
N LEU A 118 -7.76 0.45 -2.59
CA LEU A 118 -9.06 0.92 -2.11
C LEU A 118 -9.13 2.43 -2.29
N THR A 119 -9.51 2.85 -3.50
CA THR A 119 -9.53 4.28 -3.86
C THR A 119 -10.70 5.02 -3.20
N SER A 120 -10.60 6.34 -3.08
CA SER A 120 -11.71 7.15 -2.56
C SER A 120 -12.99 7.03 -3.40
N SER A 121 -12.90 6.74 -4.71
CA SER A 121 -14.09 6.49 -5.54
C SER A 121 -14.73 5.17 -5.16
N MET A 122 -13.93 4.11 -5.02
CA MET A 122 -14.41 2.80 -4.58
C MET A 122 -15.02 2.87 -3.17
N GLU A 123 -14.41 3.64 -2.26
CA GLU A 123 -14.97 3.89 -0.94
C GLU A 123 -16.39 4.47 -1.01
N ILE A 124 -16.61 5.51 -1.85
CA ILE A 124 -17.93 6.11 -2.08
C ILE A 124 -18.89 5.12 -2.75
N ASP A 125 -18.43 4.45 -3.81
CA ASP A 125 -19.26 3.55 -4.62
C ASP A 125 -19.75 2.36 -3.78
N TYR A 126 -18.86 1.71 -3.04
CA TYR A 126 -19.21 0.58 -2.17
C TYR A 126 -19.86 1.03 -0.86
N GLY A 127 -19.50 2.21 -0.35
CA GLY A 127 -20.14 2.82 0.81
C GLY A 127 -21.61 3.16 0.59
N SER A 128 -21.92 3.79 -0.55
CA SER A 128 -23.31 4.12 -0.95
C SER A 128 -24.18 2.89 -1.22
N GLN A 129 -23.57 1.77 -1.61
CA GLN A 129 -24.23 0.45 -1.74
C GLN A 129 -24.41 -0.26 -0.39
N GLY A 130 -23.88 0.30 0.71
CA GLY A 130 -23.89 -0.33 2.02
C GLY A 130 -23.00 -1.56 2.11
N ILE A 131 -22.03 -1.70 1.20
CA ILE A 131 -21.03 -2.77 1.22
C ILE A 131 -19.92 -2.43 2.21
N LEU A 132 -19.43 -1.18 2.19
CA LEU A 132 -18.50 -0.67 3.20
C LEU A 132 -19.26 0.07 4.29
N LEU A 133 -18.90 -0.19 5.54
CA LEU A 133 -19.55 0.45 6.67
C LEU A 133 -18.96 1.85 6.92
N PRO A 134 -19.78 2.90 7.08
CA PRO A 134 -19.31 4.20 7.53
C PRO A 134 -18.85 4.11 9.00
N LEU A 135 -17.66 4.64 9.26
CA LEU A 135 -16.94 4.45 10.52
C LEU A 135 -17.03 5.66 11.46
N GLU A 136 -17.45 6.83 10.97
CA GLU A 136 -17.38 8.09 11.72
C GLU A 136 -18.13 8.07 13.05
N LYS A 137 -19.25 7.33 13.13
CA LYS A 137 -20.03 7.17 14.37
C LYS A 137 -19.33 6.36 15.46
N TYR A 138 -18.32 5.57 15.11
CA TYR A 138 -17.56 4.74 16.04
C TYR A 138 -16.26 5.42 16.51
N ILE A 139 -15.87 6.55 15.89
CA ILE A 139 -14.68 7.33 16.28
C ILE A 139 -15.05 8.18 17.50
N THR A 140 -15.15 7.53 18.65
CA THR A 140 -15.49 8.16 19.94
C THR A 140 -14.42 7.85 20.99
N PRO A 141 -14.30 8.64 22.07
CA PRO A 141 -13.35 8.33 23.14
C PRO A 141 -13.67 7.01 23.85
N GLU A 142 -14.91 6.52 23.81
CA GLU A 142 -15.32 5.25 24.41
C GLU A 142 -14.97 4.04 23.54
N LEU A 143 -15.20 4.11 22.22
CA LEU A 143 -15.04 2.97 21.32
C LEU A 143 -13.67 2.91 20.65
N MET A 144 -13.08 4.06 20.32
CA MET A 144 -11.78 4.16 19.66
C MET A 144 -10.86 5.16 20.37
N PRO A 145 -10.61 5.04 21.69
CA PRO A 145 -9.89 6.05 22.47
C PRO A 145 -8.53 6.44 21.87
N ASN A 146 -7.78 5.45 21.35
CA ASN A 146 -6.45 5.68 20.78
C ASN A 146 -6.53 6.48 19.47
N PHE A 147 -7.44 6.11 18.57
CA PHE A 147 -7.59 6.82 17.30
C PHE A 147 -8.25 8.19 17.51
N TYR A 148 -9.26 8.26 18.40
CA TYR A 148 -9.89 9.51 18.79
C TYR A 148 -8.86 10.52 19.30
N ALA A 149 -7.95 10.12 20.21
CA ALA A 149 -6.87 10.98 20.67
C ALA A 149 -6.01 11.54 19.52
N LEU A 150 -5.67 10.71 18.52
CA LEU A 150 -4.92 11.16 17.34
C LEU A 150 -5.69 12.21 16.53
N THR A 151 -7.00 12.09 16.41
CA THR A 151 -7.82 13.10 15.72
C THR A 151 -7.87 14.44 16.45
N GLN A 152 -7.66 14.44 17.78
CA GLN A 152 -7.59 15.67 18.57
C GLN A 152 -6.20 16.33 18.46
N GLU A 153 -5.14 15.53 18.32
CA GLU A 153 -3.78 16.03 18.09
C GLU A 153 -3.63 16.67 16.69
N ASP A 154 -4.22 16.05 15.66
CA ASP A 154 -4.16 16.53 14.27
C ASP A 154 -5.56 16.62 13.64
N PRO A 155 -6.16 17.82 13.62
CA PRO A 155 -7.48 18.04 13.00
C PRO A 155 -7.51 17.78 11.49
N THR A 156 -6.37 17.66 10.81
CA THR A 156 -6.30 17.33 9.37
C THR A 156 -6.53 15.84 9.11
N LEU A 157 -6.38 14.99 10.14
CA LEU A 157 -6.50 13.54 10.02
C LEU A 157 -7.88 13.11 9.53
N LEU A 158 -8.95 13.59 10.19
CA LEU A 158 -10.33 13.28 9.79
C LEU A 158 -10.63 13.83 8.40
N LYS A 159 -10.19 15.05 8.09
CA LYS A 159 -10.37 15.65 6.76
C LYS A 159 -9.71 14.82 5.66
N SER A 160 -8.56 14.22 5.95
CA SER A 160 -7.77 13.42 4.99
C SER A 160 -8.40 12.07 4.66
N ILE A 161 -9.28 11.55 5.52
CA ILE A 161 -9.93 10.24 5.33
C ILE A 161 -11.43 10.33 5.07
N THR A 162 -12.02 11.52 5.22
CA THR A 162 -13.43 11.76 4.87
C THR A 162 -13.55 11.80 3.35
N THR A 163 -14.40 10.96 2.78
CA THR A 163 -14.73 11.01 1.34
C THR A 163 -15.56 12.25 1.00
N PRO A 164 -15.62 12.65 -0.29
CA PRO A 164 -16.47 13.75 -0.76
C PRO A 164 -17.97 13.65 -0.40
N ASP A 165 -18.51 12.46 -0.14
CA ASP A 165 -19.91 12.29 0.28
C ASP A 165 -20.13 12.55 1.79
N GLY A 166 -19.04 12.79 2.55
CA GLY A 166 -19.07 13.10 3.97
C GLY A 166 -18.79 11.92 4.90
N HIS A 167 -18.60 10.70 4.38
CA HIS A 167 -18.40 9.50 5.20
C HIS A 167 -16.93 9.06 5.28
N ILE A 168 -16.59 8.34 6.35
CA ILE A 168 -15.28 7.70 6.54
C ILE A 168 -15.46 6.20 6.39
N TYR A 169 -15.03 5.62 5.27
CA TYR A 169 -15.18 4.18 5.01
C TYR A 169 -13.93 3.36 5.33
N SER A 170 -12.78 4.02 5.51
CA SER A 170 -11.54 3.36 5.90
C SER A 170 -10.76 4.18 6.94
N LEU A 171 -10.14 3.49 7.90
CA LEU A 171 -9.16 4.09 8.80
C LEU A 171 -7.80 4.19 8.10
N PRO A 172 -7.00 5.22 8.42
CA PRO A 172 -5.74 5.46 7.75
C PRO A 172 -4.56 4.72 8.39
N MET A 173 -3.48 4.60 7.62
CA MET A 173 -2.13 4.52 8.17
C MET A 173 -1.63 5.94 8.45
N VAL A 174 -1.12 6.18 9.66
CA VAL A 174 -0.57 7.47 10.09
C VAL A 174 0.91 7.32 10.44
N SER A 175 1.78 7.94 9.65
CA SER A 175 3.21 8.02 9.89
C SER A 175 3.55 9.18 10.81
N ARG A 176 3.84 8.87 12.08
CA ARG A 176 4.22 9.85 13.11
C ARG A 176 5.74 9.99 13.18
N ASN A 177 6.22 11.19 13.54
CA ASN A 177 7.63 11.56 13.73
C ASN A 177 8.48 11.71 12.46
N ALA A 178 9.64 12.37 12.61
CA ALA A 178 10.56 12.73 11.52
C ALA A 178 11.24 11.51 10.86
N THR A 179 11.31 10.37 11.55
CA THR A 179 11.90 9.12 11.02
C THR A 179 10.96 8.37 10.07
N SER A 180 9.67 8.73 10.02
CA SER A 180 8.63 8.02 9.24
C SER A 180 8.23 8.78 7.96
N ILE A 181 9.06 9.72 7.51
CA ILE A 181 8.75 10.60 6.36
C ILE A 181 9.05 9.98 5.00
N TRP A 182 9.88 8.94 4.91
CA TRP A 182 10.30 8.38 3.64
C TRP A 182 9.18 7.52 3.04
N TRP A 183 8.28 8.17 2.29
CA TRP A 183 7.19 7.52 1.57
C TRP A 183 7.69 6.56 0.47
N GLN A 184 8.89 6.84 -0.04
CA GLN A 184 9.58 6.02 -1.02
C GLN A 184 10.96 5.66 -0.46
N GLY A 185 11.50 4.52 -0.88
CA GLY A 185 12.80 4.04 -0.39
C GLY A 185 13.91 5.06 -0.70
N PRO A 186 14.94 5.17 0.16
CA PRO A 186 16.13 5.95 -0.17
C PRO A 186 16.88 5.37 -1.36
N MET A 187 17.82 6.15 -1.89
CA MET A 187 18.82 5.65 -2.82
C MET A 187 20.17 5.51 -2.10
N TRP A 188 20.99 4.58 -2.58
CA TRP A 188 22.25 4.20 -1.97
C TRP A 188 23.36 4.23 -3.01
N TYR A 189 24.45 4.93 -2.71
CA TYR A 189 25.68 4.80 -3.46
C TYR A 189 26.41 3.53 -3.05
N ASN A 190 26.98 2.81 -4.00
CA ASN A 190 27.85 1.67 -3.74
C ASN A 190 29.16 2.17 -3.10
N GLY A 191 29.29 1.97 -1.79
CA GLY A 191 30.42 2.49 -1.02
C GLY A 191 31.76 1.95 -1.50
N THR A 192 31.79 0.70 -1.98
CA THR A 192 33.03 0.09 -2.51
C THR A 192 33.50 0.76 -3.80
N TRP A 193 32.57 1.22 -4.64
CA TRP A 193 32.87 1.93 -5.87
C TRP A 193 33.38 3.34 -5.55
N LEU A 194 32.73 4.04 -4.61
CA LEU A 194 33.20 5.34 -4.13
C LEU A 194 34.63 5.26 -3.59
N GLU A 195 34.93 4.27 -2.74
CA GLU A 195 36.29 4.03 -2.20
C GLU A 195 37.30 3.80 -3.33
N LYS A 196 36.98 2.93 -4.29
CA LYS A 196 37.90 2.57 -5.39
C LYS A 196 38.21 3.76 -6.31
N LEU A 197 37.21 4.60 -6.58
CA LEU A 197 37.34 5.79 -7.41
C LEU A 197 37.87 7.01 -6.64
N ASN A 198 38.20 6.85 -5.35
CA ASN A 198 38.64 7.90 -4.44
C ASN A 198 37.65 9.08 -4.34
N ILE A 199 36.35 8.77 -4.32
CA ILE A 199 35.28 9.76 -4.13
C ILE A 199 35.11 10.00 -2.62
N THR A 200 35.49 11.18 -2.16
CA THR A 200 35.35 11.59 -0.75
C THR A 200 34.18 12.54 -0.51
N GLU A 201 33.68 13.16 -1.57
CA GLU A 201 32.55 14.10 -1.53
C GLU A 201 31.44 13.58 -2.43
N LEU A 202 30.23 13.51 -1.88
CA LEU A 202 29.03 13.13 -2.65
C LEU A 202 28.53 14.33 -3.46
N PRO A 203 27.90 14.10 -4.62
CA PRO A 203 27.38 15.18 -5.44
C PRO A 203 26.32 15.97 -4.68
N THR A 204 26.31 17.28 -4.90
CA THR A 204 25.36 18.26 -4.34
C THR A 204 24.51 18.91 -5.44
N THR A 205 24.88 18.71 -6.70
CA THR A 205 24.14 19.17 -7.89
C THR A 205 23.84 18.01 -8.83
N VAL A 206 22.85 18.20 -9.71
CA VAL A 206 22.54 17.22 -10.79
C VAL A 206 23.70 17.06 -11.79
N ASP A 207 24.52 18.09 -12.00
CA ASP A 207 25.69 18.02 -12.89
C ASP A 207 26.82 17.20 -12.26
N GLU A 208 27.10 17.40 -10.96
CA GLU A 208 28.06 16.57 -10.22
C GLU A 208 27.62 15.11 -10.14
N LEU A 209 26.31 14.86 -9.99
CA LEU A 209 25.77 13.51 -10.05
C LEU A 209 26.00 12.89 -11.43
N TYR A 210 25.73 13.62 -12.50
CA TYR A 210 25.98 13.16 -13.88
C TYR A 210 27.45 12.78 -14.08
N ASP A 211 28.38 13.61 -13.62
CA ASP A 211 29.82 13.33 -13.71
C ASP A 211 30.19 12.07 -12.91
N LEU A 212 29.65 11.90 -11.69
CA LEU A 212 29.88 10.68 -10.91
C LEU A 212 29.34 9.43 -11.62
N LEU A 213 28.14 9.50 -12.22
CA LEU A 213 27.56 8.39 -12.97
C LEU A 213 28.41 8.03 -14.20
N LEU A 214 28.99 9.02 -14.88
CA LEU A 214 29.96 8.79 -15.96
C LEU A 214 31.20 8.03 -15.47
N ARG A 215 31.73 8.39 -14.30
CA ARG A 215 32.88 7.69 -13.71
C ARG A 215 32.52 6.24 -13.35
N PHE A 216 31.34 6.02 -12.76
CA PHE A 216 30.83 4.67 -12.50
C PHE A 216 30.74 3.82 -13.78
N LYS A 217 30.32 4.40 -14.90
CA LYS A 217 30.24 3.69 -16.19
C LYS A 217 31.62 3.33 -16.77
N ASN A 218 32.59 4.24 -16.65
CA ASN A 218 33.79 4.21 -17.51
C ASN A 218 35.09 3.81 -16.78
N GLU A 219 35.12 3.80 -15.45
CA GLU A 219 36.36 3.60 -14.67
C GLU A 219 36.47 2.20 -14.02
N ASP A 220 35.65 1.23 -14.44
CA ASP A 220 35.62 -0.15 -13.94
C ASP A 220 35.66 -0.21 -12.39
N PRO A 221 34.74 0.46 -11.66
CA PRO A 221 34.78 0.46 -10.21
C PRO A 221 34.54 -0.92 -9.58
N ASN A 222 33.99 -1.90 -10.31
CA ASN A 222 33.85 -3.25 -9.78
C ASN A 222 35.14 -4.09 -9.94
N GLY A 223 36.03 -3.73 -10.86
CA GLY A 223 37.37 -4.31 -11.03
C GLY A 223 37.44 -5.63 -11.77
N ASN A 224 36.41 -5.95 -12.55
CA ASN A 224 36.35 -7.19 -13.30
C ASN A 224 36.90 -7.05 -14.74
N GLY A 225 37.28 -5.84 -15.17
CA GLY A 225 37.83 -5.55 -16.49
C GLY A 225 36.81 -5.62 -17.63
N LYS A 226 35.51 -5.60 -17.33
CA LYS A 226 34.38 -5.56 -18.27
C LYS A 226 33.60 -4.28 -18.03
N ALA A 227 33.06 -3.69 -19.09
CA ALA A 227 32.11 -2.59 -18.96
C ALA A 227 30.71 -3.16 -18.69
N ASP A 228 30.48 -3.63 -17.46
CA ASP A 228 29.20 -4.18 -17.01
C ASP A 228 28.58 -3.41 -15.83
N GLU A 229 29.17 -2.28 -15.48
CA GLU A 229 28.61 -1.34 -14.52
C GLU A 229 27.32 -0.67 -15.01
N ILE A 230 26.35 -0.62 -14.10
CA ILE A 230 25.08 0.07 -14.24
C ILE A 230 25.09 1.24 -13.25
N PRO A 231 25.32 2.49 -13.72
CA PRO A 231 25.51 3.61 -12.82
C PRO A 231 24.29 3.95 -11.96
N LEU A 232 23.08 3.88 -12.52
CA LEU A 232 21.83 4.13 -11.82
C LEU A 232 20.78 3.07 -12.17
N SER A 233 20.17 2.42 -11.17
CA SER A 233 19.09 1.44 -11.38
C SER A 233 17.99 1.52 -10.32
N ASP A 234 16.78 1.12 -10.71
CA ASP A 234 15.57 1.06 -9.88
C ASP A 234 14.54 0.12 -10.54
N VAL A 235 13.40 -0.13 -9.90
CA VAL A 235 12.24 -0.78 -10.53
C VAL A 235 11.18 0.28 -10.80
N ASP A 236 10.79 0.45 -12.08
CA ASP A 236 9.79 1.41 -12.57
C ASP A 236 10.05 2.88 -12.20
N MET A 237 11.29 3.20 -11.82
CA MET A 237 11.67 4.47 -11.22
C MET A 237 10.79 4.82 -10.00
N ASN A 238 10.36 3.82 -9.23
CA ASN A 238 9.48 4.04 -8.10
C ASN A 238 10.21 4.76 -6.94
N SER A 239 11.41 4.27 -6.63
CA SER A 239 12.46 4.92 -5.84
C SER A 239 12.85 6.31 -6.35
N THR A 240 13.62 6.23 -7.41
CA THR A 240 14.55 7.24 -7.89
C THR A 240 13.85 8.47 -8.45
N ARG A 241 12.64 8.31 -9.01
CA ARG A 241 11.91 9.42 -9.63
C ARG A 241 11.70 10.58 -8.67
N VAL A 242 11.18 10.31 -7.47
CA VAL A 242 10.86 11.40 -6.52
C VAL A 242 12.12 12.07 -5.97
N TRP A 243 13.19 11.31 -5.80
CA TRP A 243 14.49 11.82 -5.38
C TRP A 243 15.13 12.73 -6.42
N LEU A 244 15.13 12.34 -7.69
CA LEU A 244 15.71 13.17 -8.74
C LEU A 244 14.80 14.34 -9.12
N MET A 245 13.47 14.16 -9.14
CA MET A 245 12.51 15.25 -9.32
C MET A 245 12.69 16.37 -8.29
N SER A 246 13.06 16.01 -7.05
CA SER A 246 13.26 16.98 -5.98
C SER A 246 14.37 17.99 -6.32
N ALA A 247 15.41 17.59 -7.04
CA ALA A 247 16.47 18.50 -7.50
C ALA A 247 15.97 19.58 -8.47
N PHE A 248 14.77 19.41 -9.04
CA PHE A 248 14.07 20.36 -9.90
C PHE A 248 12.93 21.08 -9.17
N GLY A 249 12.85 21.01 -7.84
CA GLY A 249 11.83 21.67 -7.01
C GLY A 249 10.52 20.90 -6.91
N LEU A 250 10.49 19.65 -7.39
CA LEU A 250 9.28 18.84 -7.49
C LEU A 250 9.28 17.74 -6.43
N ARG A 251 8.43 17.90 -5.42
CA ARG A 251 8.35 17.05 -4.23
C ARG A 251 7.38 15.90 -4.38
N THR A 252 6.41 15.99 -5.30
CA THR A 252 5.40 14.94 -5.52
C THR A 252 5.28 14.60 -7.01
N ARG A 253 4.84 13.37 -7.32
CA ARG A 253 4.57 12.93 -8.70
C ARG A 253 3.32 13.55 -9.31
N GLY A 254 2.45 14.13 -8.49
CA GLY A 254 1.10 14.51 -8.85
C GLY A 254 0.80 15.93 -8.42
N ILE A 255 -0.12 16.08 -7.48
CA ILE A 255 -0.50 17.39 -6.95
C ILE A 255 0.57 17.84 -5.93
N GLN A 256 1.09 19.05 -6.11
CA GLN A 256 1.98 19.72 -5.18
C GLN A 256 1.34 21.03 -4.74
N VAL A 257 1.62 21.41 -3.49
CA VAL A 257 1.19 22.68 -2.90
C VAL A 257 2.43 23.44 -2.43
N ASP A 258 2.66 24.60 -3.03
CA ASP A 258 3.75 25.51 -2.68
C ASP A 258 3.14 26.89 -2.42
N ASP A 259 3.40 27.50 -1.25
CA ASP A 259 2.89 28.82 -0.85
C ASP A 259 1.39 29.02 -1.18
N ASP A 260 0.56 28.07 -0.73
CA ASP A 260 -0.90 28.00 -0.96
C ASP A 260 -1.35 27.88 -2.43
N LYS A 261 -0.41 27.63 -3.36
CA LYS A 261 -0.73 27.35 -4.77
C LYS A 261 -0.68 25.86 -5.03
N VAL A 262 -1.81 25.34 -5.51
CA VAL A 262 -1.95 23.96 -5.94
C VAL A 262 -1.63 23.86 -7.42
N PHE A 263 -0.73 22.96 -7.80
CA PHE A 263 -0.44 22.65 -9.20
C PHE A 263 -0.19 21.16 -9.41
N TYR A 264 -0.32 20.74 -10.66
CA TYR A 264 -0.04 19.36 -11.07
C TYR A 264 1.38 19.29 -11.65
N THR A 265 2.28 18.63 -10.93
CA THR A 265 3.71 18.55 -11.22
C THR A 265 4.02 18.27 -12.71
N PRO A 266 3.38 17.29 -13.37
CA PRO A 266 3.70 16.98 -14.78
C PRO A 266 3.39 18.07 -15.80
N THR A 267 2.70 19.14 -15.43
CA THR A 267 2.38 20.28 -16.32
C THR A 267 3.37 21.44 -16.23
N THR A 268 4.40 21.31 -15.39
CA THR A 268 5.36 22.39 -15.12
C THR A 268 6.59 22.33 -16.03
N GLU A 269 7.24 23.47 -16.28
CA GLU A 269 8.53 23.52 -17.00
C GLU A 269 9.64 22.79 -16.22
N ASN A 270 9.62 22.84 -14.89
CA ASN A 270 10.53 22.08 -14.03
C ASN A 270 10.44 20.57 -14.30
N TYR A 271 9.25 20.05 -14.59
CA TYR A 271 9.07 18.63 -14.91
C TYR A 271 9.63 18.30 -16.29
N LYS A 272 9.49 19.20 -17.25
CA LYS A 272 10.12 19.05 -18.57
C LYS A 272 11.65 19.01 -18.44
N ALA A 273 12.26 19.91 -17.67
CA ALA A 273 13.70 19.91 -17.42
C ALA A 273 14.17 18.62 -16.73
N TYR A 274 13.41 18.12 -15.75
CA TYR A 274 13.65 16.81 -15.15
C TYR A 274 13.62 15.68 -16.20
N LEU A 275 12.63 15.67 -17.10
CA LEU A 275 12.55 14.66 -18.16
C LEU A 275 13.71 14.75 -19.16
N GLU A 276 14.17 15.96 -19.50
CA GLU A 276 15.36 16.17 -20.35
C GLU A 276 16.62 15.61 -19.67
N TYR A 277 16.80 15.86 -18.38
CA TYR A 277 17.90 15.27 -17.60
C TYR A 277 17.81 13.74 -17.56
N MET A 278 16.63 13.17 -17.27
CA MET A 278 16.46 11.72 -17.28
C MET A 278 16.67 11.10 -18.66
N ASN A 279 16.25 11.79 -19.73
CA ASN A 279 16.48 11.36 -21.11
C ASN A 279 17.97 11.35 -21.45
N LYS A 280 18.73 12.34 -20.98
CA LYS A 280 20.19 12.37 -21.09
C LYS A 280 20.81 11.14 -20.41
N LEU A 281 20.47 10.88 -19.15
CA LEU A 281 20.96 9.69 -18.42
C LEU A 281 20.62 8.38 -19.13
N TYR A 282 19.40 8.25 -19.68
CA TYR A 282 18.99 7.06 -20.41
C TYR A 282 19.74 6.91 -21.74
N THR A 283 19.85 7.98 -22.52
CA THR A 283 20.49 7.96 -23.85
C THR A 283 21.98 7.65 -23.74
N GLU A 284 22.64 8.17 -22.72
CA GLU A 284 24.06 7.93 -22.43
C GLU A 284 24.29 6.63 -21.62
N GLU A 285 23.24 5.84 -21.38
CA GLU A 285 23.28 4.56 -20.68
C GLU A 285 23.83 4.66 -19.24
N LEU A 286 23.61 5.80 -18.61
CA LEU A 286 23.84 6.01 -17.18
C LEU A 286 22.66 5.47 -16.34
N LEU A 287 21.47 5.41 -16.94
CA LEU A 287 20.30 4.73 -16.38
C LEU A 287 20.16 3.33 -16.97
N ASP A 288 19.88 2.35 -16.11
CA ASP A 288 19.60 0.96 -16.47
C ASP A 288 18.56 0.86 -17.58
N LYS A 289 18.92 0.21 -18.70
CA LYS A 289 18.01 0.04 -19.86
C LYS A 289 16.78 -0.78 -19.53
N GLU A 290 16.87 -1.65 -18.52
CA GLU A 290 15.78 -2.52 -18.09
C GLU A 290 14.95 -1.92 -16.94
N VAL A 291 15.21 -0.68 -16.51
CA VAL A 291 14.56 -0.04 -15.33
C VAL A 291 13.02 -0.12 -15.34
N TYR A 292 12.38 -0.11 -16.51
CA TYR A 292 10.91 -0.17 -16.67
C TYR A 292 10.37 -1.56 -17.04
N GLY A 293 11.24 -2.57 -17.13
CA GLY A 293 10.87 -3.93 -17.51
C GLY A 293 11.39 -5.01 -16.56
N GLN A 294 12.31 -4.66 -15.66
CA GLN A 294 12.90 -5.59 -14.71
C GLN A 294 12.03 -5.78 -13.47
N SER A 295 12.03 -6.99 -12.91
CA SER A 295 11.50 -7.27 -11.57
C SER A 295 12.48 -6.87 -10.47
N ASP A 296 12.00 -6.85 -9.22
CA ASP A 296 12.86 -6.60 -8.06
C ASP A 296 13.92 -7.69 -7.88
N GLU A 297 13.61 -8.95 -8.20
CA GLU A 297 14.56 -10.07 -8.19
C GLU A 297 15.66 -9.89 -9.23
N GLN A 298 15.32 -9.39 -10.43
CA GLN A 298 16.30 -9.10 -11.48
C GLN A 298 17.23 -7.95 -11.07
N LYS A 299 16.68 -6.87 -10.48
CA LYS A 299 17.50 -5.79 -9.89
C LYS A 299 18.41 -6.32 -8.78
N LYS A 300 17.89 -7.15 -7.87
CA LYS A 300 18.66 -7.79 -6.79
C LYS A 300 19.82 -8.64 -7.32
N ALA A 301 19.59 -9.42 -8.39
CA ALA A 301 20.64 -10.21 -9.00
C ALA A 301 21.79 -9.32 -9.52
N LYS A 302 21.49 -8.18 -10.15
CA LYS A 302 22.51 -7.18 -10.56
C LYS A 302 23.27 -6.61 -9.36
N GLY A 303 22.55 -6.29 -8.28
CA GLY A 303 23.14 -5.82 -7.02
C GLY A 303 24.11 -6.83 -6.40
N GLN A 304 23.71 -8.10 -6.34
CA GLN A 304 24.52 -9.21 -5.82
C GLN A 304 25.74 -9.53 -6.71
N ASN A 305 25.64 -9.26 -8.01
CA ASN A 305 26.77 -9.34 -8.94
C ASN A 305 27.71 -8.11 -8.85
N ASN A 306 27.48 -7.18 -7.92
CA ASN A 306 28.24 -5.93 -7.76
C ASN A 306 28.26 -5.06 -9.02
N GLN A 307 27.13 -4.97 -9.74
CA GLN A 307 27.00 -4.23 -10.99
C GLN A 307 26.33 -2.86 -10.81
N LEU A 308 25.81 -2.52 -9.62
CA LEU A 308 25.03 -1.29 -9.41
C LEU A 308 25.86 -0.21 -8.70
N GLY A 309 25.83 1.02 -9.24
CA GLY A 309 26.49 2.20 -8.66
C GLY A 309 25.62 3.00 -7.69
N LEU A 310 24.45 3.45 -8.15
CA LEU A 310 23.42 4.14 -7.38
C LEU A 310 22.09 3.39 -7.58
N PHE A 311 21.42 3.00 -6.49
CA PHE A 311 20.19 2.21 -6.59
C PHE A 311 19.23 2.46 -5.43
N ALA A 312 17.94 2.19 -5.65
CA ALA A 312 16.91 2.38 -4.63
C ALA A 312 16.54 1.07 -3.92
N ASP A 313 16.47 1.13 -2.59
CA ASP A 313 15.91 0.10 -1.71
C ASP A 313 15.70 0.65 -0.29
N TYR A 314 14.96 -0.04 0.57
CA TYR A 314 14.81 0.34 1.98
C TYR A 314 16.14 0.30 2.73
N PHE A 315 16.94 -0.73 2.46
CA PHE A 315 18.32 -0.84 2.93
C PHE A 315 19.19 -1.33 1.79
N SER A 316 20.42 -0.84 1.67
CA SER A 316 21.29 -1.21 0.55
C SER A 316 21.55 -2.73 0.48
N PHE A 317 21.66 -3.40 1.64
CA PHE A 317 21.89 -4.84 1.72
C PHE A 317 20.75 -5.72 1.19
N PHE A 318 19.53 -5.19 1.11
CA PHE A 318 18.41 -5.92 0.47
C PHE A 318 18.66 -6.15 -1.02
N THR A 319 19.33 -5.20 -1.69
CA THR A 319 19.71 -5.31 -3.10
C THR A 319 21.09 -5.94 -3.27
N THR A 320 22.08 -5.57 -2.47
CA THR A 320 23.47 -6.05 -2.66
C THR A 320 23.73 -7.44 -2.09
N GLY A 321 22.89 -7.92 -1.16
CA GLY A 321 23.11 -9.19 -0.44
C GLY A 321 24.30 -9.16 0.52
N ARG A 322 24.91 -8.00 0.76
CA ARG A 322 25.99 -7.82 1.74
C ARG A 322 25.47 -7.97 3.17
N THR A 323 26.36 -8.17 4.13
CA THR A 323 25.97 -8.07 5.55
C THR A 323 25.60 -6.64 5.92
N GLU A 324 24.81 -6.46 6.98
CA GLU A 324 24.46 -5.12 7.49
C GLU A 324 25.72 -4.28 7.80
N VAL A 325 26.78 -4.90 8.31
CA VAL A 325 28.04 -4.23 8.65
C VAL A 325 28.78 -3.74 7.40
N GLU A 326 28.84 -4.56 6.35
CA GLU A 326 29.46 -4.17 5.06
C GLU A 326 28.66 -3.05 4.37
N ALA A 327 27.34 -3.13 4.46
CA ALA A 327 26.41 -2.14 3.91
C ALA A 327 26.50 -0.76 4.58
N MET A 328 27.12 -0.64 5.75
CA MET A 328 27.36 0.68 6.39
C MET A 328 28.25 1.60 5.54
N LYS A 329 28.99 1.05 4.58
CA LYS A 329 29.77 1.83 3.61
C LYS A 329 28.91 2.46 2.52
N ASP A 330 27.73 1.90 2.25
CA ASP A 330 26.84 2.40 1.22
C ASP A 330 26.18 3.70 1.72
N LEU A 331 26.66 4.82 1.20
CA LEU A 331 26.21 6.14 1.64
C LEU A 331 24.83 6.42 1.05
N MET A 332 23.91 6.88 1.90
CA MET A 332 22.58 7.28 1.47
C MET A 332 22.67 8.54 0.59
N PHE A 333 21.95 8.52 -0.52
CA PHE A 333 21.77 9.67 -1.41
C PHE A 333 21.25 10.89 -0.67
N GLN A 334 21.84 12.05 -0.96
CA GLN A 334 21.42 13.33 -0.40
C GLN A 334 20.70 14.16 -1.45
N PRO A 335 19.70 14.98 -1.05
CA PRO A 335 19.02 15.90 -1.96
C PRO A 335 20.01 16.77 -2.75
N LEU A 336 19.77 16.89 -4.05
CA LEU A 336 20.59 17.69 -4.96
C LEU A 336 19.92 19.03 -5.26
N THR A 337 20.72 19.95 -5.79
CA THR A 337 20.27 21.22 -6.35
C THR A 337 20.42 21.22 -7.87
N SER A 338 19.77 22.19 -8.52
CA SER A 338 19.94 22.50 -9.94
C SER A 338 19.68 23.98 -10.21
N GLU A 339 19.80 24.41 -11.46
CA GLU A 339 19.35 25.74 -11.88
C GLU A 339 17.84 25.98 -11.65
N TRP A 340 17.04 24.91 -11.59
CA TRP A 340 15.59 24.94 -11.37
C TRP A 340 15.20 24.92 -9.89
N SER A 341 16.09 24.47 -9.01
CA SER A 341 15.93 24.50 -7.55
C SER A 341 17.27 24.75 -6.86
N LYS A 342 17.50 25.99 -6.44
CA LYS A 342 18.73 26.42 -5.77
C LYS A 342 18.84 25.91 -4.33
N GLU A 343 17.71 25.56 -3.73
CA GLU A 343 17.65 24.94 -2.42
C GLU A 343 17.41 23.44 -2.61
N ALA A 344 18.13 22.65 -1.81
CA ALA A 344 17.96 21.21 -1.80
C ALA A 344 16.64 20.88 -1.10
N VAL A 345 15.74 20.20 -1.81
CA VAL A 345 14.42 19.81 -1.27
C VAL A 345 14.31 18.29 -1.21
N ILE A 346 13.62 17.78 -0.20
CA ILE A 346 13.35 16.33 -0.06
C ILE A 346 12.02 15.94 -0.69
N PRO A 347 11.86 14.68 -1.11
CA PRO A 347 10.55 14.14 -1.49
C PRO A 347 9.47 14.42 -0.46
N GLY A 348 8.27 14.76 -0.94
CA GLY A 348 7.10 14.94 -0.09
C GLY A 348 6.61 13.61 0.46
N SER A 349 6.04 13.65 1.66
CA SER A 349 5.39 12.50 2.30
C SER A 349 3.92 12.81 2.51
N PRO A 350 2.99 11.95 2.08
CA PRO A 350 1.58 12.16 2.38
C PRO A 350 1.30 12.07 3.89
N ARG A 351 2.18 11.39 4.66
CA ARG A 351 2.08 11.07 6.11
C ARG A 351 0.82 10.29 6.54
N ILE A 352 -0.27 10.45 5.84
CA ILE A 352 -1.56 9.82 6.04
C ILE A 352 -1.91 9.13 4.73
N SER A 353 -2.15 7.82 4.78
CA SER A 353 -2.70 7.07 3.65
C SER A 353 -4.03 6.46 4.04
N ARG A 354 -5.00 6.56 3.14
CA ARG A 354 -6.31 5.90 3.23
C ARG A 354 -6.21 4.42 2.84
N GLY A 355 -7.31 3.69 3.02
CA GLY A 355 -7.47 2.32 2.55
C GLY A 355 -6.77 1.27 3.42
N THR A 356 -6.40 1.61 4.67
CA THR A 356 -5.64 0.70 5.53
C THR A 356 -6.51 -0.29 6.27
N PHE A 357 -7.68 0.13 6.76
CA PHE A 357 -8.62 -0.76 7.43
C PHE A 357 -10.05 -0.36 7.07
N ALA A 358 -10.80 -1.25 6.46
CA ALA A 358 -12.21 -1.05 6.14
C ALA A 358 -13.03 -2.25 6.59
N LEU A 359 -14.26 -2.00 7.04
CA LEU A 359 -15.22 -3.03 7.43
C LEU A 359 -16.25 -3.21 6.33
N THR A 360 -16.57 -4.46 6.02
CA THR A 360 -17.64 -4.78 5.08
C THR A 360 -18.95 -5.11 5.81
N ASN A 361 -20.03 -5.19 5.05
CA ASN A 361 -21.35 -5.58 5.54
C ASN A 361 -21.53 -7.09 5.80
N VAL A 362 -20.50 -7.91 5.54
CA VAL A 362 -20.53 -9.35 5.83
C VAL A 362 -20.36 -9.66 7.32
N ASN A 363 -20.07 -8.62 8.12
CA ASN A 363 -19.84 -8.74 9.56
C ASN A 363 -20.99 -9.49 10.30
N PRO A 364 -20.68 -10.54 11.08
CA PRO A 364 -21.67 -11.43 11.67
C PRO A 364 -22.56 -10.84 12.78
N VAL A 365 -22.37 -9.59 13.26
CA VAL A 365 -22.97 -9.15 14.55
C VAL A 365 -23.81 -7.86 14.50
N PHE A 366 -24.14 -7.31 13.33
CA PHE A 366 -25.17 -6.25 13.23
C PHE A 366 -26.24 -6.57 12.20
#